data_AF-A0A7W0WQF9-F1
#
_entry.id   AF-A0A7W0WQF9-F1
#
_cell.length_a   1.000
_cell.length_b   1.000
_cell.length_c   1.000
_cell.angle_alpha   90.00
_cell.angle_beta   90.00
_cell.angle_gamma   90.00
#
_symmetry.space_group_name_H-M   'P 1'
#
loop_
_entity.id
_entity.type
_entity.pdbx_description
1 polymer ?
#
loop_
_entity_poly.entity_id
_entity_poly.type
_entity_poly.pdbx_seq_one_letter_code
_entity_poly.pdbx_strand_id
1 'polypeptide(L)'
;MVAVPPSITSAVQNGFAALGERVAKSPVAKDAYEANPNVSAPALVAKVAKDRSVSPDPATLYLQVIALPEPTKANVQRWNGWTAEQYDAAAAELVRQELVVEAKVDGAGRKIFARGAVVKKTKLNLPIEESKLAFTTHGRFVKHLITEPCHTL
;
A
#
# COMPACT_ATOMS: atom_id res chain seq x y z
N MET A 1 5.98 -31.38 24.26
CA MET A 1 5.09 -30.83 23.20
C MET A 1 3.66 -30.92 23.72
N VAL A 2 2.98 -29.79 23.93
CA VAL A 2 1.56 -29.80 24.32
C VAL A 2 0.75 -29.94 23.04
N ALA A 3 -0.09 -30.98 22.95
CA ALA A 3 -0.99 -31.18 21.82
C ALA A 3 -2.08 -30.10 21.82
N VAL A 4 -2.31 -29.47 20.66
CA VAL A 4 -3.38 -28.46 20.50
C VAL A 4 -4.73 -29.19 20.54
N PRO A 5 -5.69 -28.76 21.38
CA PRO A 5 -7.02 -29.36 21.45
C PRO A 5 -7.76 -29.28 20.10
N PRO A 6 -8.53 -30.31 19.71
CA PRO A 6 -9.31 -30.31 18.46
C PRO A 6 -10.27 -29.12 18.31
N SER A 7 -10.78 -28.59 19.42
CA SER A 7 -11.64 -27.40 19.45
C SER A 7 -10.90 -26.13 18.99
N ILE A 8 -9.63 -25.98 19.36
CA ILE A 8 -8.79 -24.86 18.93
C ILE A 8 -8.45 -25.00 17.45
N THR A 9 -8.09 -26.20 16.99
CA THR A 9 -7.81 -26.48 15.57
C THR A 9 -9.02 -26.14 14.69
N SER A 10 -10.22 -26.56 15.09
CA SER A 10 -11.45 -26.29 14.34
C SER A 10 -11.81 -24.80 14.31
N ALA A 11 -11.63 -24.09 15.44
CA ALA A 11 -11.84 -22.64 15.51
C ALA A 11 -10.88 -21.87 14.59
N VAL A 12 -9.61 -22.30 14.52
CA VAL A 12 -8.62 -21.71 13.59
C VAL A 12 -9.00 -21.96 12.14
N GLN A 13 -9.40 -23.19 11.78
CA GLN A 13 -9.83 -23.51 10.40
C GLN A 13 -11.04 -22.68 9.97
N ASN A 14 -12.06 -22.57 10.82
CA ASN A 14 -13.25 -21.76 10.54
C ASN A 14 -12.91 -20.27 10.43
N GLY A 15 -12.04 -19.76 11.31
CA GLY A 15 -11.55 -18.39 11.24
C GLY A 15 -10.79 -18.10 9.94
N PHE A 16 -9.95 -19.04 9.49
CA PHE A 16 -9.24 -18.94 8.21
C PHE A 16 -10.18 -19.00 7.01
N ALA A 17 -11.18 -19.89 7.02
CA ALA A 17 -12.17 -19.97 5.96
C ALA A 17 -12.98 -18.66 5.84
N ALA A 18 -13.44 -18.12 6.97
CA ALA A 18 -14.16 -16.84 7.00
C ALA A 18 -13.28 -15.66 6.57
N LEU A 19 -11.98 -15.67 6.90
CA LEU A 19 -11.02 -14.70 6.37
C LEU A 19 -10.88 -14.84 4.85
N GLY A 20 -10.75 -16.06 4.35
CA GLY A 20 -10.69 -16.36 2.92
C GLY A 20 -11.91 -15.85 2.16
N GLU A 21 -13.13 -16.07 2.68
CA GLU A 21 -14.36 -15.57 2.05
C GLU A 21 -14.42 -14.03 2.02
N ARG A 22 -13.94 -13.35 3.06
CA ARG A 22 -13.87 -11.88 3.05
C ARG A 22 -12.90 -11.36 2.00
N VAL A 23 -11.74 -12.01 1.86
CA VAL A 23 -10.75 -11.67 0.83
C VAL A 23 -11.28 -11.98 -0.58
N ALA A 24 -12.00 -13.08 -0.76
CA ALA A 24 -12.58 -13.47 -2.04
C ALA A 24 -13.69 -12.52 -2.54
N LYS A 25 -14.32 -11.76 -1.64
CA LYS A 25 -15.32 -10.73 -1.98
C LYS A 25 -14.69 -9.37 -2.32
N SER A 26 -13.40 -9.35 -2.64
CA SER A 26 -12.70 -8.13 -3.03
C SER A 26 -13.47 -7.41 -4.17
N PRO A 27 -13.59 -6.07 -4.11
CA PRO A 27 -14.12 -5.28 -5.22
C PRO A 27 -13.13 -5.19 -6.40
N VAL A 28 -11.90 -5.69 -6.25
CA VAL A 28 -10.83 -5.60 -7.24
C VAL A 28 -10.87 -6.80 -8.18
N ALA A 29 -10.79 -6.52 -9.48
CA ALA A 29 -10.74 -7.55 -10.52
C ALA A 29 -9.51 -8.46 -10.35
N LYS A 30 -9.59 -9.69 -10.89
CA LYS A 30 -8.57 -10.74 -10.65
C LYS A 30 -7.17 -10.40 -11.18
N ASP A 31 -7.11 -9.55 -12.19
CA ASP A 31 -5.91 -9.07 -12.86
C ASP A 31 -5.45 -7.69 -12.33
N ALA A 32 -6.19 -7.11 -11.39
CA ALA A 32 -5.89 -5.84 -10.78
C ALA A 32 -5.28 -6.00 -9.38
N TYR A 33 -4.74 -4.89 -8.85
CA TYR A 33 -4.02 -4.88 -7.58
C TYR A 33 -4.83 -4.14 -6.51
N GLU A 34 -4.98 -4.75 -5.33
CA GLU A 34 -5.55 -4.11 -4.13
C GLU A 34 -4.79 -2.84 -3.73
N ALA A 35 -3.50 -2.80 -4.09
CA ALA A 35 -2.61 -1.66 -3.92
C ALA A 35 -3.01 -0.43 -4.75
N ASN A 36 -3.90 -0.56 -5.74
CA ASN A 36 -4.36 0.53 -6.58
C ASN A 36 -5.70 1.09 -6.06
N PRO A 37 -5.71 2.23 -5.35
CA PRO A 37 -6.92 2.79 -4.76
C PRO A 37 -7.94 3.27 -5.80
N ASN A 38 -7.57 3.46 -7.08
CA ASN A 38 -8.55 3.74 -8.13
C ASN A 38 -9.53 2.57 -8.35
N VAL A 39 -9.13 1.34 -8.02
CA VAL A 39 -10.01 0.15 -8.12
C VAL A 39 -10.45 -0.34 -6.76
N SER A 40 -9.59 -0.32 -5.73
CA SER A 40 -9.94 -0.82 -4.40
C SER A 40 -10.76 0.17 -3.57
N ALA A 41 -10.62 1.48 -3.81
CA ALA A 41 -11.33 2.52 -3.05
C ALA A 41 -11.59 3.81 -3.86
N PRO A 42 -12.28 3.75 -5.02
CA PRO A 42 -12.44 4.91 -5.93
C PRO A 42 -13.12 6.12 -5.28
N ALA A 43 -14.08 5.90 -4.38
CA ALA A 43 -14.73 6.97 -3.64
C ALA A 43 -13.76 7.75 -2.74
N LEU A 44 -12.77 7.06 -2.17
CA LEU A 44 -11.73 7.70 -1.36
C LEU A 44 -10.78 8.53 -2.23
N VAL A 45 -10.40 8.01 -3.41
CA VAL A 45 -9.60 8.79 -4.38
C VAL A 45 -10.33 10.09 -4.75
N ALA A 46 -11.61 10.00 -5.12
CA ALA A 46 -12.41 11.18 -5.47
C ALA A 46 -12.49 12.19 -4.31
N LYS A 47 -12.68 11.71 -3.08
CA LYS A 47 -12.68 12.56 -1.89
C LYS A 47 -11.34 13.25 -1.67
N VAL A 48 -10.21 12.52 -1.77
CA VAL A 48 -8.87 13.09 -1.59
C VAL A 48 -8.54 14.09 -2.69
N ALA A 49 -8.86 13.78 -3.95
CA ALA A 49 -8.67 14.68 -5.08
C ALA A 49 -9.37 16.03 -4.83
N LYS A 50 -10.63 15.98 -4.36
CA LYS A 50 -11.40 17.17 -3.99
C LYS A 50 -10.77 17.91 -2.80
N ASP A 51 -10.57 17.23 -1.67
CA ASP A 51 -10.13 17.84 -0.42
C ASP A 51 -8.73 18.45 -0.51
N ARG A 52 -7.87 17.89 -1.38
CA ARG A 52 -6.49 18.34 -1.58
C ARG A 52 -6.30 19.16 -2.85
N SER A 53 -7.36 19.40 -3.63
CA SER A 53 -7.32 20.15 -4.89
C SER A 53 -6.26 19.62 -5.85
N VAL A 54 -6.24 18.29 -6.02
CA VAL A 54 -5.33 17.59 -6.93
C VAL A 54 -6.11 16.74 -7.92
N SER A 55 -5.47 16.40 -9.03
CA SER A 55 -6.01 15.49 -10.02
C SER A 55 -6.14 14.06 -9.46
N PRO A 56 -6.98 13.19 -10.06
CA PRO A 56 -7.19 11.82 -9.57
C PRO A 56 -5.92 10.98 -9.45
N ASP A 57 -5.00 11.07 -10.41
CA ASP A 57 -3.74 10.33 -10.39
C ASP A 57 -2.84 10.72 -9.19
N PRO A 58 -2.52 12.02 -8.96
CA PRO A 58 -1.88 12.45 -7.73
C PRO A 58 -2.58 11.97 -6.46
N ALA A 59 -3.93 12.00 -6.39
CA ALA A 59 -4.66 11.50 -5.22
C ALA A 59 -4.43 10.00 -4.99
N THR A 60 -4.45 9.20 -6.06
CA THR A 60 -4.11 7.76 -6.02
C THR A 60 -2.69 7.54 -5.52
N LEU A 61 -1.71 8.25 -6.09
CA LEU A 61 -0.31 8.15 -5.68
C LEU A 61 -0.13 8.59 -4.22
N TYR A 62 -0.81 9.64 -3.79
CA TYR A 62 -0.75 10.13 -2.41
C TYR A 62 -1.24 9.08 -1.41
N LEU A 63 -2.39 8.46 -1.68
CA LEU A 63 -2.92 7.37 -0.86
C LEU A 63 -1.95 6.19 -0.77
N GLN A 64 -1.35 5.80 -1.90
CA GLN A 64 -0.32 4.76 -1.94
C GLN A 64 0.91 5.15 -1.12
N VAL A 65 1.36 6.41 -1.23
CA VAL A 65 2.50 6.94 -0.48
C VAL A 65 2.24 6.96 1.02
N ILE A 66 1.04 7.26 1.51
CA ILE A 66 0.78 7.32 2.95
C ILE A 66 0.39 5.96 3.56
N ALA A 67 -0.19 5.06 2.78
CA ALA A 67 -0.73 3.80 3.29
C ALA A 67 0.19 2.59 3.07
N LEU A 68 0.95 2.56 1.97
CA LEU A 68 1.74 1.38 1.60
C LEU A 68 3.17 1.45 2.17
N PRO A 69 3.75 0.29 2.51
CA PRO A 69 5.11 0.23 3.07
C PRO A 69 6.18 0.56 2.02
N GLU A 70 6.04 0.04 0.80
CA GLU A 70 7.02 0.18 -0.29
C GLU A 70 6.40 0.65 -1.63
N PRO A 71 5.82 1.87 -1.71
CA PRO A 71 5.35 2.46 -2.96
C PRO A 71 6.53 3.00 -3.79
N THR A 72 7.39 2.11 -4.28
CA THR A 72 8.45 2.47 -5.23
C THR A 72 7.84 2.83 -6.59
N LYS A 73 8.56 3.60 -7.41
CA LYS A 73 8.10 3.98 -8.77
C LYS A 73 7.69 2.74 -9.58
N ALA A 74 8.53 1.71 -9.60
CA ALA A 74 8.26 0.46 -10.32
C ALA A 74 6.99 -0.26 -9.83
N ASN A 75 6.79 -0.31 -8.49
CA ASN A 75 5.60 -0.93 -7.91
C ASN A 75 4.33 -0.16 -8.29
N VAL A 76 4.35 1.18 -8.14
CA VAL A 76 3.20 2.03 -8.49
C VAL A 76 2.85 1.90 -9.97
N GLN A 77 3.86 1.93 -10.85
CA GLN A 77 3.65 1.73 -12.29
C GLN A 77 2.99 0.37 -12.57
N ARG A 78 3.48 -0.70 -11.94
CA ARG A 78 2.92 -2.04 -12.08
C ARG A 78 1.47 -2.12 -11.59
N TRP A 79 1.17 -1.57 -10.41
CA TRP A 79 -0.16 -1.66 -9.80
C TRP A 79 -1.20 -0.83 -10.55
N ASN A 80 -0.80 0.33 -11.05
CA ASN A 80 -1.71 1.28 -11.66
C ASN A 80 -1.77 1.14 -13.19
N GLY A 81 -0.91 0.30 -13.78
CA GLY A 81 -0.72 0.24 -15.23
C GLY A 81 -0.17 1.54 -15.82
N TRP A 82 0.57 2.31 -15.03
CA TRP A 82 1.04 3.65 -15.41
C TRP A 82 2.35 3.62 -16.18
N THR A 83 2.49 4.56 -17.11
CA THR A 83 3.77 4.89 -17.74
C THR A 83 4.68 5.67 -16.77
N ALA A 84 5.94 5.88 -17.17
CA ALA A 84 6.87 6.68 -16.39
C ALA A 84 6.43 8.14 -16.28
N GLU A 85 5.89 8.67 -17.38
CA GLU A 85 5.41 10.04 -17.52
C GLU A 85 4.20 10.30 -16.61
N GLN A 86 3.26 9.35 -16.53
CA GLN A 86 2.11 9.45 -15.63
C GLN A 86 2.56 9.51 -14.16
N TYR A 87 3.50 8.64 -13.77
CA TYR A 87 4.06 8.68 -12.43
C TYR A 87 4.76 10.02 -12.14
N ASP A 88 5.60 10.49 -13.06
CA ASP A 88 6.39 11.71 -12.86
C ASP A 88 5.48 12.95 -12.80
N ALA A 89 4.44 13.02 -13.63
CA ALA A 89 3.44 14.09 -13.57
C ALA A 89 2.66 14.09 -12.24
N ALA A 90 2.22 12.90 -11.78
CA ALA A 90 1.53 12.77 -10.51
C ALA A 90 2.43 13.15 -9.32
N ALA A 91 3.69 12.70 -9.32
CA ALA A 91 4.66 13.03 -8.28
C ALA A 91 4.97 14.54 -8.25
N ALA A 92 5.17 15.16 -9.41
CA ALA A 92 5.42 16.59 -9.52
C ALA A 92 4.25 17.44 -8.96
N GLU A 93 3.01 17.02 -9.20
CA GLU A 93 1.84 17.67 -8.63
C GLU A 93 1.79 17.56 -7.10
N LEU A 94 2.08 16.39 -6.54
CA LEU A 94 2.09 16.21 -5.09
C LEU A 94 3.17 17.05 -4.41
N VAL A 95 4.34 17.19 -5.03
CA VAL A 95 5.43 18.04 -4.54
C VAL A 95 5.03 19.51 -4.62
N ARG A 96 4.47 19.95 -5.75
CA ARG A 96 3.99 21.32 -5.95
C ARG A 96 2.92 21.73 -4.92
N GLN A 97 2.05 20.79 -4.55
CA GLN A 97 0.99 20.97 -3.55
C GLN A 97 1.47 20.73 -2.12
N GLU A 98 2.78 20.48 -1.94
CA GLU A 98 3.42 20.20 -0.66
C GLU A 98 2.76 19.04 0.12
N LEU A 99 2.15 18.08 -0.57
CA LEU A 99 1.51 16.93 0.06
C LEU A 99 2.52 15.82 0.39
N VAL A 100 3.63 15.79 -0.35
CA VAL A 100 4.77 14.89 -0.14
C VAL A 100 6.06 15.70 -0.10
N VAL A 101 7.11 15.11 0.43
CA VAL A 101 8.46 15.68 0.42
C VAL A 101 9.38 14.87 -0.46
N GLU A 102 10.23 15.55 -1.24
CA GLU A 102 11.33 14.90 -1.92
C GLU A 102 12.51 14.73 -0.98
N ALA A 103 13.01 13.51 -0.84
CA ALA A 103 14.18 13.20 -0.03
C ALA A 103 14.98 12.07 -0.67
N LYS A 104 16.29 12.09 -0.43
CA LYS A 104 17.16 10.97 -0.76
C LYS A 104 17.49 10.22 0.53
N VAL A 105 16.92 9.03 0.68
CA VAL A 105 17.16 8.15 1.83
C VAL A 105 17.83 6.87 1.33
N ASP A 106 19.03 6.60 1.85
CA ASP A 106 19.82 5.44 1.44
C ASP A 106 19.07 4.13 1.73
N GLY A 107 18.92 3.30 0.70
CA GLY A 107 18.25 2.01 0.78
C GLY A 107 16.72 2.03 0.74
N ALA A 108 16.08 3.20 0.56
CA ALA A 108 14.62 3.31 0.45
C ALA A 108 14.08 3.05 -0.97
N GLY A 109 14.91 3.23 -2.01
CA GLY A 109 14.53 2.97 -3.41
C GLY A 109 13.44 3.89 -3.98
N ARG A 110 13.13 5.00 -3.30
CA ARG A 110 12.12 6.01 -3.70
C ARG A 110 12.58 7.42 -3.38
N LYS A 111 11.95 8.41 -4.03
CA LYS A 111 12.30 9.84 -3.93
C LYS A 111 11.25 10.69 -3.22
N ILE A 112 9.99 10.26 -3.21
CA ILE A 112 8.90 10.95 -2.51
C ILE A 112 8.51 10.19 -1.24
N PHE A 113 8.22 10.95 -0.18
CA PHE A 113 7.86 10.44 1.13
C PHE A 113 6.66 11.22 1.68
N ALA A 114 5.86 10.55 2.52
CA ALA A 114 4.83 11.26 3.29
C ALA A 114 5.48 12.30 4.20
N ARG A 115 4.79 13.41 4.47
CA ARG A 115 5.28 14.42 5.42
C ARG A 115 5.46 13.79 6.82
N GLY A 116 6.65 13.94 7.40
CA GLY A 116 6.99 13.40 8.71
C GLY A 116 8.43 12.88 8.77
N ALA A 117 8.88 12.47 9.95
CA ALA A 117 10.22 11.91 10.11
C ALA A 117 10.30 10.53 9.41
N VAL A 118 11.43 10.26 8.74
CA VAL A 118 11.72 8.93 8.20
C VAL A 118 12.52 8.15 9.23
N VAL A 119 11.99 7.01 9.66
CA VAL A 119 12.61 6.12 10.63
C VAL A 119 13.59 5.20 9.91
N LYS A 120 14.76 5.03 10.52
CA LYS A 120 15.88 4.26 9.94
C LYS A 120 15.53 2.79 9.74
N LYS A 121 16.20 2.17 8.76
CA LYS A 121 16.14 0.73 8.48
C LYS A 121 16.41 -0.08 9.74
N THR A 122 15.56 -1.05 10.02
CA THR A 122 15.78 -2.06 11.07
C THR A 122 15.94 -3.45 10.44
N LYS A 123 16.21 -4.49 11.24
CA LYS A 123 16.17 -5.88 10.73
C LYS A 123 14.78 -6.31 10.25
N LEU A 124 13.72 -5.61 10.66
CA LEU A 124 12.33 -5.97 10.37
C LEU A 124 11.74 -5.14 9.23
N ASN A 125 12.12 -3.86 9.10
CA ASN A 125 11.54 -2.92 8.13
C ASN A 125 12.61 -2.18 7.31
N LEU A 126 12.30 -1.88 6.05
CA LEU A 126 13.00 -0.85 5.26
C LEU A 126 12.81 0.54 5.91
N PRO A 127 13.63 1.56 5.55
CA PRO A 127 13.37 2.93 5.99
C PRO A 127 11.92 3.34 5.66
N ILE A 128 11.18 3.80 6.67
CA ILE A 128 9.75 4.07 6.56
C ILE A 128 9.37 5.31 7.38
N GLU A 129 8.39 6.08 6.92
CA GLU A 129 7.89 7.26 7.62
C GLU A 129 7.27 6.88 8.98
N GLU A 130 7.51 7.69 10.01
CA GLU A 130 7.05 7.45 11.38
C GLU A 130 5.53 7.34 11.47
N SER A 131 4.81 8.11 10.65
CA SER A 131 3.35 8.05 10.51
C SER A 131 2.82 6.67 10.10
N LYS A 132 3.68 5.80 9.55
CA LYS A 132 3.32 4.44 9.14
C LYS A 132 3.69 3.36 10.15
N LEU A 133 4.41 3.69 11.23
CA LEU A 133 4.83 2.69 12.20
C LEU A 133 3.64 2.01 12.88
N ALA A 134 2.56 2.76 13.15
CA ALA A 134 1.33 2.21 13.71
C ALA A 134 0.72 1.07 12.87
N PHE A 135 0.94 1.07 11.55
CA PHE A 135 0.43 0.04 10.63
C PHE A 135 1.39 -1.12 10.42
N THR A 136 2.68 -0.97 10.77
CA THR A 136 3.75 -1.91 10.40
C THR A 136 4.39 -2.63 11.60
N THR A 137 3.86 -2.41 12.81
CA THR A 137 4.39 -3.01 14.06
C THR A 137 4.19 -4.54 14.10
N HIS A 138 3.29 -5.10 13.30
CA HIS A 138 3.05 -6.54 13.21
C HIS A 138 3.65 -7.17 11.94
N GLY A 139 4.97 -7.36 11.95
CA GLY A 139 5.65 -8.43 11.22
C GLY A 139 5.78 -8.29 9.69
N ARG A 140 6.78 -9.01 9.17
CA ARG A 140 7.27 -9.06 7.78
C ARG A 140 6.28 -9.60 6.72
N PHE A 141 4.97 -9.54 6.98
CA PHE A 141 3.96 -10.25 6.19
C PHE A 141 3.35 -9.44 5.03
N VAL A 142 3.53 -8.12 5.01
CA VAL A 142 2.80 -7.27 4.04
C VAL A 142 3.49 -7.19 2.67
N LYS A 143 4.74 -7.63 2.53
CA LYS A 143 5.48 -7.48 1.26
C LYS A 143 4.96 -8.38 0.14
N HIS A 144 4.56 -9.61 0.46
CA HIS A 144 4.16 -10.58 -0.57
C HIS A 144 2.71 -10.43 -1.03
N LEU A 145 1.84 -9.88 -0.16
CA LEU A 145 0.41 -9.74 -0.44
C LEU A 145 0.05 -8.53 -1.32
N ILE A 146 0.99 -7.60 -1.53
CA ILE A 146 0.77 -6.36 -2.31
C ILE A 146 1.38 -6.49 -3.72
N THR A 147 2.31 -7.43 -3.94
CA THR A 147 3.06 -7.55 -5.22
C THR A 147 2.42 -8.46 -6.25
N GLU A 148 1.47 -9.31 -5.83
CA GLU A 148 0.72 -10.22 -6.70
C GLU A 148 -0.64 -9.57 -7.05
N PRO A 149 -1.14 -9.70 -8.28
CA PRO A 149 -2.51 -9.30 -8.61
C PRO A 149 -3.51 -10.18 -7.83
N CYS A 150 -4.76 -9.72 -7.71
CA CYS A 150 -5.78 -10.40 -6.91
C CYS A 150 -6.15 -11.79 -7.46
N HIS A 151 -5.41 -12.83 -7.08
CA HIS A 151 -5.62 -14.25 -7.36
C HIS A 151 -6.12 -14.61 -8.77
N THR A 152 -5.16 -15.01 -9.60
CA THR A 152 -5.34 -16.17 -10.49
C THR A 152 -5.09 -17.42 -9.63
N LEU A 153 -6.09 -17.87 -8.86
CA LEU A 153 -6.07 -19.20 -8.22
C LEU A 153 -6.90 -20.18 -9.06
#